data_AF-A0A6B1FIX0-F1
#
_entry.id   AF-A0A6B1FIX0-F1
#
_cell.length_a   1.000
_cell.length_b   1.000
_cell.length_c   1.000
_cell.angle_alpha   90.00
_cell.angle_beta   90.00
_cell.angle_gamma   90.00
#
_symmetry.space_group_name_H-M   'P 1'
#
loop_
_entity.id
_entity.type
_entity.pdbx_description
1 polymer ?
#
loop_
_entity_poly.entity_id
_entity_poly.type
_entity_poly.pdbx_seq_one_letter_code
_entity_poly.pdbx_strand_id
1 'polypeptide(L)'
;MLYFEITKLDIFQSYFFGSTKFRGDSYKVNIQAERRGKVLKLPFDIVPKKKNVIVRLSGPGDIFVEDYLPYKGESEWLEIDSDAITYFVADHQDRFDSIEIMD
;
A
#
# COMPACT_ATOMS: atom_id res chain seq x y z
N MET A 1 -9.52 8.46 -6.87
CA MET A 1 -8.35 8.42 -5.96
C MET A 1 -8.84 7.95 -4.61
N LEU A 2 -8.23 6.90 -4.07
CA LEU A 2 -8.46 6.44 -2.69
C LEU A 2 -7.28 6.91 -1.86
N TYR A 3 -7.55 7.40 -0.65
CA TYR A 3 -6.55 7.93 0.27
C TYR A 3 -6.67 7.23 1.61
N PHE A 4 -5.62 6.52 2.01
CA PHE A 4 -5.49 5.85 3.29
C PHE A 4 -4.45 6.59 4.13
N GLU A 5 -4.82 6.97 5.35
CA GLU A 5 -3.89 7.51 6.34
C GLU A 5 -3.19 6.34 7.05
N ILE A 6 -1.86 6.30 7.05
CA ILE A 6 -1.09 5.29 7.80
C ILE A 6 -1.07 5.71 9.26
N THR A 7 -1.65 4.86 10.12
CA THR A 7 -1.66 5.08 11.58
C THR A 7 -0.52 4.33 12.27
N LYS A 8 -0.06 3.24 11.67
CA LYS A 8 1.04 2.42 12.14
C LYS A 8 1.58 1.57 11.00
N LEU A 9 2.90 1.38 10.93
CA LEU A 9 3.55 0.49 9.96
C LEU A 9 4.86 -0.05 10.56
N ASP A 10 4.83 -1.29 11.06
CA ASP A 10 6.01 -1.92 11.66
C ASP A 10 6.66 -2.90 10.67
N ILE A 11 7.99 -3.04 10.74
CA ILE A 11 8.72 -4.08 10.01
C ILE A 11 8.74 -5.41 10.77
N PHE A 12 8.44 -6.49 10.07
CA PHE A 12 8.53 -7.87 10.55
C PHE A 12 9.41 -8.69 9.60
N GLN A 13 10.71 -8.73 9.90
CA GLN A 13 11.72 -9.37 9.04
C GLN A 13 11.76 -8.76 7.62
N SER A 14 11.01 -9.34 6.68
CA SER A 14 11.02 -9.00 5.25
C SER A 14 9.71 -8.39 4.73
N TYR A 15 8.75 -8.10 5.61
CA TYR A 15 7.48 -7.46 5.27
C TYR A 15 7.11 -6.39 6.31
N PHE A 16 6.18 -5.52 5.94
CA PHE A 16 5.58 -4.54 6.84
C PHE A 16 4.15 -4.89 7.14
N PHE A 17 3.75 -4.67 8.39
CA PHE A 17 2.39 -4.85 8.83
C PHE A 17 1.96 -3.71 9.73
N GLY A 18 0.71 -3.28 9.58
CA GLY A 18 0.25 -2.08 10.26
C GLY A 18 -1.24 -1.84 10.12
N SER A 19 -1.61 -0.58 10.32
CA SER A 19 -3.00 -0.12 10.23
C SER A 19 -3.10 1.20 9.49
N THR A 20 -4.17 1.33 8.72
CA THR A 20 -4.56 2.55 8.01
C THR A 20 -5.97 2.97 8.38
N LYS A 21 -6.28 4.25 8.19
CA LYS A 21 -7.65 4.79 8.23
C LYS A 21 -8.11 5.18 6.84
N PHE A 22 -9.34 4.80 6.52
CA PHE A 22 -10.02 5.24 5.30
C PHE A 22 -11.47 5.55 5.64
N ARG A 23 -11.90 6.80 5.37
CA ARG A 23 -13.27 7.28 5.63
C ARG A 23 -13.78 7.06 7.06
N GLY A 24 -12.88 7.04 8.04
CA GLY A 24 -13.20 6.83 9.45
C GLY A 24 -13.06 5.38 9.92
N ASP A 25 -13.00 4.42 9.00
CA ASP A 25 -12.81 3.01 9.29
C ASP A 25 -11.32 2.66 9.36
N SER A 26 -10.96 1.70 10.23
CA SER A 26 -9.60 1.20 10.37
C SER A 26 -9.42 -0.12 9.65
N TYR A 27 -8.37 -0.22 8.84
CA TYR A 27 -8.02 -1.42 8.09
C TYR A 27 -6.58 -1.82 8.38
N LYS A 28 -6.31 -3.13 8.38
CA LYS A 28 -4.93 -3.62 8.40
C LYS A 28 -4.27 -3.37 7.05
N VAL A 29 -2.96 -3.13 7.06
CA VAL A 29 -2.14 -3.05 5.85
C VAL A 29 -1.00 -4.05 5.94
N ASN A 30 -0.73 -4.73 4.83
CA ASN A 30 0.42 -5.62 4.65
C ASN A 30 1.17 -5.22 3.37
N ILE A 31 2.47 -4.96 3.51
CA ILE A 31 3.36 -4.61 2.39
C ILE A 31 4.51 -5.61 2.36
N GLN A 32 4.73 -6.27 1.23
CA GLN A 32 5.78 -7.27 1.09
C GLN A 32 6.37 -7.33 -0.32
N ALA A 33 7.56 -7.91 -0.42
CA ALA A 33 8.19 -8.18 -1.71
C ALA A 33 7.36 -9.19 -2.53
N GLU A 34 7.48 -9.12 -3.85
CA GLU A 34 6.73 -9.94 -4.77
C GLU A 34 7.07 -11.43 -4.59
N ARG A 35 6.05 -12.29 -4.42
CA ARG A 35 6.24 -13.75 -4.43
C ARG A 35 5.81 -14.40 -5.74
N ARG A 36 4.67 -13.96 -6.28
CA ARG A 36 4.07 -14.49 -7.53
C ARG A 36 3.66 -13.36 -8.47
N GLY A 37 4.40 -12.25 -8.39
CA GLY A 37 4.15 -10.99 -9.09
C GLY A 37 3.41 -9.96 -8.22
N LYS A 38 3.30 -8.76 -8.75
CA LYS A 38 2.64 -7.60 -8.13
C LYS A 38 1.17 -7.85 -7.79
N VAL A 39 0.74 -7.34 -6.64
CA VAL A 39 -0.64 -7.45 -6.15
C VAL A 39 -1.05 -6.17 -5.45
N LEU A 40 -2.25 -5.69 -5.78
CA LEU A 40 -3.04 -4.83 -4.91
C LEU A 40 -4.36 -5.53 -4.58
N LYS A 41 -4.67 -5.68 -3.29
CA LYS A 41 -6.03 -5.97 -2.82
C LYS A 41 -6.49 -4.92 -1.84
N LEU A 42 -7.78 -4.67 -1.81
CA LEU A 42 -8.40 -3.64 -0.98
C LEU A 42 -9.39 -4.25 0.01
N PRO A 43 -9.68 -3.57 1.13
CA PRO A 43 -10.68 -4.01 2.09
C PRO A 43 -12.13 -3.87 1.61
N PHE A 44 -12.33 -3.53 0.34
CA PHE A 44 -13.61 -3.38 -0.34
C PHE A 44 -13.37 -3.46 -1.85
N ASP A 45 -14.38 -3.88 -2.60
CA ASP A 45 -14.29 -3.92 -4.04
C ASP A 45 -14.28 -2.55 -4.74
N ILE A 46 -13.50 -2.45 -5.82
CA ILE A 46 -13.49 -1.30 -6.73
C ILE A 46 -13.57 -1.75 -8.19
N VAL A 47 -14.03 -0.85 -9.07
CA VAL A 47 -14.00 -1.05 -10.53
C VAL A 47 -12.96 -0.09 -11.11
N PRO A 48 -11.71 -0.54 -11.35
CA PRO A 48 -10.69 0.31 -11.94
C PRO A 48 -10.94 0.46 -13.45
N LYS A 49 -10.68 1.65 -14.00
CA LYS A 49 -10.68 1.96 -15.44
C LYS A 49 -9.51 1.27 -16.14
N LYS A 50 -8.39 1.06 -15.44
CA LYS A 50 -7.20 0.38 -15.96
C LYS A 50 -6.95 -0.95 -15.25
N LYS A 51 -6.25 -1.85 -15.94
CA LYS A 51 -5.83 -3.14 -15.38
C LYS A 51 -4.85 -2.98 -14.21
N ASN A 52 -3.98 -1.97 -14.31
CA ASN A 52 -3.01 -1.62 -13.27
C ASN A 52 -3.32 -0.20 -12.79
N VAL A 53 -3.29 -0.02 -11.47
CA VAL A 53 -3.45 1.27 -10.81
C VAL A 53 -2.11 1.70 -10.22
N ILE A 54 -1.91 3.00 -10.08
CA ILE A 54 -0.75 3.54 -9.38
C ILE A 54 -1.04 3.44 -7.88
N VAL A 55 -0.12 2.83 -7.15
CA VAL A 55 -0.10 2.83 -5.69
C VAL A 55 1.10 3.65 -5.25
N ARG A 56 0.85 4.71 -4.49
CA ARG A 56 1.88 5.61 -3.98
C ARG A 56 1.87 5.60 -2.46
N LEU A 57 3.05 5.47 -1.86
CA LEU A 57 3.29 5.75 -0.46
C LEU A 57 3.99 7.10 -0.36
N SER A 58 3.47 7.98 0.49
CA SER A 58 3.99 9.34 0.68
C SER A 58 4.29 9.61 2.16
N GLY A 59 5.17 10.59 2.40
CA GLY A 59 5.54 11.04 3.73
C GLY A 59 6.12 12.46 3.74
N PRO A 60 6.56 12.97 4.90
CA PRO A 60 7.08 14.32 5.03
C PRO A 60 8.39 14.58 4.25
N GLY A 61 8.50 15.79 3.69
CA GLY A 61 9.70 16.24 2.99
C GLY A 61 9.84 15.65 1.58
N ASP A 62 8.72 15.59 0.84
CA ASP A 62 8.62 15.12 -0.54
C ASP A 62 9.11 13.67 -0.77
N ILE A 63 9.15 12.87 0.30
CA ILE A 63 9.46 11.45 0.18
C ILE A 63 8.23 10.70 -0.33
N PHE A 64 8.40 10.00 -1.46
CA PHE A 64 7.39 9.09 -1.95
C PHE A 64 8.02 7.94 -2.73
N VAL A 65 7.28 6.83 -2.81
CA VAL A 65 7.52 5.73 -3.75
C VAL A 65 6.21 5.37 -4.40
N GLU A 66 6.25 5.02 -5.68
CA GLU A 66 5.07 4.57 -6.42
C GLU A 66 5.39 3.38 -7.32
N ASP A 67 4.38 2.54 -7.53
CA ASP A 67 4.44 1.42 -8.44
C ASP A 67 3.08 1.15 -9.08
N TYR A 68 3.09 0.52 -10.26
CA TYR A 68 1.90 0.08 -10.97
C TYR A 68 1.53 -1.33 -10.53
N LEU A 69 0.43 -1.48 -9.78
CA LEU A 69 -0.02 -2.76 -9.26
C LEU A 69 -1.33 -3.19 -9.94
N PRO A 70 -1.46 -4.47 -10.34
CA PRO A 70 -2.73 -5.00 -10.80
C PRO A 70 -3.68 -5.13 -9.61
N TYR A 71 -4.90 -4.60 -9.74
CA TYR A 71 -5.95 -4.85 -8.76
C TYR A 71 -6.41 -6.30 -8.84
N LYS A 72 -6.41 -7.01 -7.71
CA LYS A 72 -6.71 -8.45 -7.60
C LYS A 72 -7.97 -8.74 -6.79
N GLY A 73 -8.79 -7.73 -6.53
CA GLY A 73 -10.07 -7.86 -5.81
C GLY A 73 -9.97 -7.51 -4.33
N GLU A 74 -11.04 -7.85 -3.63
CA GLU A 74 -11.20 -7.62 -2.21
C GLU A 74 -10.38 -8.58 -1.33
N SER A 75 -9.98 -8.11 -0.15
CA SER A 75 -9.41 -8.88 0.97
C SER A 75 -9.90 -8.29 2.29
N GLU A 76 -9.63 -8.93 3.44
CA GLU A 76 -9.83 -8.28 4.75
C GLU A 76 -8.89 -7.06 4.90
N TRP A 77 -7.74 -7.08 4.22
CA TRP A 77 -6.64 -6.13 4.42
C TRP A 77 -6.37 -5.30 3.15
N LEU A 78 -5.70 -4.17 3.32
CA LEU A 78 -4.96 -3.52 2.24
C LEU A 78 -3.67 -4.32 2.00
N GLU A 79 -3.60 -5.07 0.91
CA GLU A 79 -2.43 -5.88 0.54
C GLU A 79 -1.67 -5.24 -0.61
N ILE A 80 -0.36 -5.04 -0.42
CA ILE A 80 0.57 -4.50 -1.41
C ILE A 80 1.74 -5.48 -1.56
N ASP A 81 1.82 -6.15 -2.70
CA ASP A 81 2.99 -6.92 -3.09
C ASP A 81 3.74 -6.13 -4.18
N SER A 82 4.91 -5.59 -3.84
CA SER A 82 5.78 -4.82 -4.74
C SER A 82 7.20 -4.74 -4.18
N ASP A 83 8.18 -5.13 -4.99
CA ASP A 83 9.59 -5.03 -4.61
C ASP A 83 10.01 -3.56 -4.45
N ALA A 84 9.60 -2.70 -5.39
CA ALA A 84 9.93 -1.28 -5.40
C ALA A 84 9.42 -0.58 -4.14
N ILE A 85 8.15 -0.79 -3.79
CA ILE A 85 7.56 -0.20 -2.58
C ILE A 85 8.21 -0.81 -1.33
N THR A 86 8.31 -2.13 -1.24
CA THR A 86 8.81 -2.80 -0.01
C THR A 86 10.24 -2.39 0.33
N TYR A 87 11.14 -2.41 -0.66
CA TYR A 87 12.54 -2.05 -0.43
C TYR A 87 12.72 -0.56 -0.13
N PHE A 88 11.98 0.31 -0.82
CA PHE A 88 12.05 1.74 -0.54
C PHE A 88 11.51 2.08 0.86
N VAL A 89 10.42 1.43 1.30
CA VAL A 89 9.89 1.57 2.66
C VAL A 89 10.90 1.08 3.69
N ALA A 90 11.63 0.00 3.41
CA ALA A 90 12.68 -0.51 4.28
C ALA A 90 13.90 0.43 4.42
N ASP A 91 14.25 1.17 3.38
CA ASP A 91 15.32 2.18 3.43
C ASP A 91 14.89 3.47 4.15
N HIS A 92 13.58 3.70 4.29
CA HIS A 92 13.00 4.93 4.82
C HIS A 92 11.95 4.67 5.91
N GLN A 93 12.24 3.74 6.81
CA GLN A 93 11.32 3.33 7.88
C GLN A 93 10.79 4.52 8.68
N ASP A 94 9.54 4.39 9.14
CA ASP A 94 8.82 5.39 9.95
C ASP A 94 8.58 6.75 9.27
N ARG A 95 8.85 6.88 7.95
CA ARG A 95 8.67 8.14 7.23
C ARG A 95 7.38 8.27 6.43
N PHE A 96 6.58 7.20 6.29
CA PHE A 96 5.37 7.23 5.46
C PHE A 96 4.11 7.45 6.30
N ASP A 97 3.25 8.36 5.84
CA ASP A 97 2.01 8.74 6.52
C ASP A 97 0.76 8.45 5.70
N SER A 98 0.90 8.10 4.41
CA SER A 98 -0.25 7.92 3.52
C SER A 98 -0.02 6.92 2.40
N ILE A 99 -1.10 6.29 1.95
CA ILE A 99 -1.18 5.43 0.77
C ILE A 99 -2.27 5.96 -0.15
N GLU A 100 -1.91 6.25 -1.40
CA GLU A 100 -2.81 6.72 -2.44
C GLU A 100 -2.96 5.69 -3.55
N ILE A 101 -4.20 5.47 -4.00
CA ILE A 101 -4.51 4.60 -5.14
C ILE A 101 -5.16 5.43 -6.24
N MET A 102 -4.49 5.50 -7.38
CA MET A 102 -4.85 6.32 -8.53
C MET A 102 -5.02 5.46 -9.78
N ASP A 103 -6.15 5.64 -10.46
CA ASP A 103 -6.57 4.87 -11.63
C ASP A 103 -6.58 5.73 -12.90
#